data_AF-A0A813HTM8-F1
#
_entry.id   AF-A0A813HTM8-F1
#
_cell.length_a   1.000
_cell.length_b   1.000
_cell.length_c   1.000
_cell.angle_alpha   90.00
_cell.angle_beta   90.00
_cell.angle_gamma   90.00
#
_symmetry.space_group_name_H-M   'P 1'
#
loop_
_entity.id
_entity.type
_entity.pdbx_description
1 polymer ?
#
loop_
_entity_poly.entity_id
_entity_poly.type
_entity_poly.pdbx_seq_one_letter_code
_entity_poly.pdbx_strand_id
1 'polypeptide(L)'
;AQMSGAEKSDDDIVICAALRTPIAKAKRGAFKDTAPEDLLAPLFQAIVDKTKVNPKEIGDIQIGNASQPGAGAVSSRMSQFLG
;
A
#
# COMPACT_ATOMS: atom_id res chain seq x y z
N ALA A 1 24.09 3.44 -15.30
CA ALA A 1 24.43 2.15 -14.71
C ALA A 1 23.43 1.12 -15.23
N GLN A 2 23.87 0.31 -16.17
CA GLN A 2 23.05 -0.67 -16.88
C GLN A 2 22.94 -1.89 -15.95
N MET A 3 21.78 -2.09 -15.31
CA MET A 3 21.53 -3.33 -14.59
C MET A 3 21.45 -4.44 -15.64
N SER A 4 22.39 -5.38 -15.59
CA SER A 4 22.39 -6.59 -16.42
C SER A 4 21.07 -7.32 -16.19
N GLY A 5 20.22 -7.43 -17.20
CA GLY A 5 18.89 -8.02 -17.06
C GLY A 5 18.76 -9.25 -17.95
N ALA A 6 18.15 -10.30 -17.41
CA ALA A 6 17.63 -11.43 -18.18
C ALA A 6 16.74 -10.95 -19.35
N GLU A 7 16.51 -11.82 -20.35
CA GLU A 7 15.58 -11.50 -21.44
C GLU A 7 14.20 -11.17 -20.88
N LYS A 8 13.55 -10.16 -21.47
CA LYS A 8 12.22 -9.71 -21.07
C LYS A 8 11.18 -10.65 -21.66
N SER A 9 10.34 -11.22 -20.80
CA SER A 9 9.19 -12.04 -21.18
C SER A 9 7.89 -11.27 -20.99
N ASP A 10 6.87 -11.60 -21.77
CA ASP A 10 5.50 -11.10 -21.53
C ASP A 10 4.93 -11.60 -20.19
N ASP A 11 5.49 -12.68 -19.63
CA ASP A 11 5.11 -13.26 -18.34
C ASP A 11 5.86 -12.65 -17.13
N ASP A 12 6.69 -11.62 -17.35
CA ASP A 12 7.47 -11.02 -16.26
C ASP A 12 6.57 -10.29 -15.24
N ILE A 13 6.86 -10.49 -13.95
CA ILE A 13 6.17 -9.77 -12.87
C ILE A 13 6.80 -8.37 -12.75
N VAL A 14 6.00 -7.35 -13.03
CA VAL A 14 6.45 -5.95 -13.06
C VAL A 14 5.88 -5.12 -11.90
N ILE A 15 6.65 -4.12 -11.46
CA ILE A 15 6.18 -3.13 -10.47
C ILE A 15 5.59 -1.93 -11.22
N CYS A 16 4.26 -1.79 -11.18
CA CYS A 16 3.57 -0.69 -11.87
C CYS A 16 3.64 0.66 -11.12
N ALA A 17 3.59 0.61 -9.78
CA ALA A 17 3.68 1.80 -8.95
C ALA A 17 4.27 1.48 -7.57
N ALA A 18 5.03 2.43 -7.05
CA ALA A 18 5.50 2.45 -5.66
C ALA A 18 5.19 3.82 -5.06
N LEU A 19 4.46 3.82 -3.94
CA LEU A 19 4.02 5.00 -3.21
C LEU A 19 4.15 4.72 -1.70
N ARG A 20 4.26 5.77 -0.91
CA ARG A 20 4.33 5.67 0.56
C ARG A 20 3.74 6.91 1.20
N THR A 21 3.30 6.77 2.44
CA THR A 21 3.01 7.91 3.30
C THR A 21 4.31 8.62 3.72
N PRO A 22 4.23 9.87 4.20
CA PRO A 22 5.28 10.44 5.03
C PRO A 22 5.58 9.53 6.23
N ILE A 23 6.74 9.71 6.85
CA ILE A 23 7.11 8.99 8.08
C ILE A 23 7.21 10.02 9.19
N ALA A 24 6.46 9.80 10.28
CA ALA A 24 6.42 10.67 11.44
C ALA A 24 6.95 9.95 12.68
N LYS A 25 7.45 10.72 13.66
CA LYS A 25 7.93 10.17 14.92
C LYS A 25 6.77 9.62 15.75
N ALA A 26 6.91 8.41 16.28
CA ALA A 26 5.92 7.82 17.17
C ALA A 26 5.63 8.72 18.38
N LYS A 27 4.37 8.76 18.83
CA LYS A 27 3.86 9.51 20.00
C LYS A 27 3.95 11.05 19.96
N ARG A 28 4.82 11.64 19.14
CA ARG A 28 5.06 13.10 19.09
C ARG A 28 5.04 13.72 17.69
N GLY A 29 4.91 12.91 16.65
CA GLY A 29 4.86 13.35 15.26
C GLY A 29 3.43 13.60 14.77
N ALA A 30 3.32 13.97 13.49
CA ALA A 30 2.05 14.30 12.85
C ALA A 30 1.00 13.17 12.87
N PHE A 31 1.43 11.92 12.91
CA PHE A 31 0.56 10.74 12.92
C PHE A 31 0.35 10.12 14.30
N LYS A 32 0.56 10.87 15.38
CA LYS A 32 0.44 10.33 16.74
C LYS A 32 -0.99 9.93 17.13
N ASP A 33 -1.99 10.60 16.55
CA ASP A 33 -3.42 10.36 16.81
C ASP A 33 -4.13 9.71 15.61
N THR A 34 -3.37 9.28 14.60
CA THR A 34 -3.94 8.69 13.38
C THR A 34 -3.97 7.17 13.50
N ALA A 35 -5.14 6.56 13.27
CA ALA A 35 -5.26 5.11 13.29
C ALA A 35 -4.56 4.49 12.05
N PRO A 36 -4.11 3.22 12.13
CA PRO A 36 -3.46 2.56 11.00
C PRO A 36 -4.33 2.51 9.72
N GLU A 37 -5.63 2.29 9.87
CA GLU A 37 -6.59 2.27 8.75
C GLU A 37 -6.70 3.62 8.04
N ASP A 38 -6.64 4.72 8.80
CA ASP A 38 -6.65 6.10 8.28
C ASP A 38 -5.32 6.47 7.59
N LEU A 39 -4.21 5.83 7.99
CA LEU A 39 -2.93 5.99 7.30
C LEU A 39 -2.90 5.23 5.97
N LEU A 40 -3.58 4.09 5.90
CA LEU A 40 -3.58 3.21 4.73
C LEU A 40 -4.61 3.63 3.66
N ALA A 41 -5.76 4.17 4.07
CA ALA A 41 -6.84 4.58 3.16
C ALA A 41 -6.39 5.57 2.06
N PRO A 42 -5.69 6.68 2.38
CA PRO A 42 -5.24 7.62 1.36
C PRO A 42 -4.20 7.02 0.40
N LEU A 43 -3.50 5.95 0.80
CA LEU A 43 -2.56 5.25 -0.08
C LEU A 43 -3.31 4.48 -1.17
N PHE A 44 -4.43 3.84 -0.86
CA PHE A 44 -5.26 3.16 -1.88
C PHE A 44 -5.77 4.13 -2.93
N GLN A 45 -6.36 5.25 -2.49
CA GLN A 45 -6.82 6.30 -3.40
C GLN A 45 -5.66 6.84 -4.25
N ALA A 46 -4.51 7.14 -3.64
CA ALA A 46 -3.34 7.65 -4.37
C ALA A 46 -2.77 6.64 -5.39
N ILE A 47 -2.82 5.33 -5.10
CA ILE A 47 -2.39 4.28 -6.03
C ILE A 47 -3.33 4.25 -7.23
N VAL A 48 -4.65 4.19 -7.00
CA VAL A 48 -5.66 4.18 -8.07
C VAL A 48 -5.55 5.46 -8.90
N ASP A 49 -5.34 6.61 -8.27
CA ASP A 49 -5.18 7.88 -8.96
C ASP A 49 -3.92 7.93 -9.82
N LYS A 50 -2.84 7.28 -9.41
CA LYS A 50 -1.57 7.25 -10.15
C LYS A 50 -1.57 6.22 -11.28
N THR A 51 -2.10 5.03 -11.03
CA THR A 51 -2.09 3.92 -12.01
C THR A 51 -3.29 3.95 -12.94
N LYS A 52 -4.39 4.59 -12.53
CA LYS A 52 -5.70 4.57 -13.22
C LYS A 52 -6.26 3.16 -13.40
N VAL A 53 -5.78 2.20 -12.61
CA VAL A 53 -6.29 0.82 -12.63
C VAL A 53 -7.72 0.81 -12.11
N ASN A 54 -8.57 -0.02 -12.72
CA ASN A 54 -9.89 -0.28 -12.17
C ASN A 54 -9.75 -1.11 -10.88
N PRO A 55 -10.22 -0.65 -9.72
CA PRO A 55 -10.07 -1.40 -8.46
C PRO A 55 -10.67 -2.81 -8.50
N LYS A 56 -11.65 -3.06 -9.38
CA LYS A 56 -12.27 -4.38 -9.57
C LYS A 56 -11.35 -5.41 -10.25
N GLU A 57 -10.27 -4.97 -10.90
CA GLU A 57 -9.30 -5.84 -11.56
C GLU A 57 -8.20 -6.32 -10.61
N ILE A 58 -8.14 -5.77 -9.40
CA ILE A 58 -7.19 -6.19 -8.37
C ILE A 58 -7.62 -7.56 -7.83
N GLY A 59 -6.84 -8.59 -8.15
CA GLY A 59 -7.12 -9.96 -7.70
C GLY A 59 -6.81 -10.21 -6.23
N ASP A 60 -5.83 -9.51 -5.67
CA ASP A 60 -5.41 -9.69 -4.28
C ASP A 60 -4.71 -8.44 -3.70
N ILE A 61 -4.83 -8.23 -2.38
CA ILE A 61 -4.20 -7.14 -1.63
C ILE A 61 -3.54 -7.73 -0.38
N GLN A 62 -2.21 -7.68 -0.36
CA GLN A 62 -1.40 -8.18 0.75
C GLN A 62 -0.85 -7.01 1.58
N ILE A 63 -1.08 -7.04 2.89
CA ILE A 63 -0.71 -5.95 3.82
C ILE A 63 0.06 -6.53 5.01
N GLY A 64 1.28 -6.02 5.23
CA GLY A 64 2.12 -6.43 6.36
C GLY A 64 1.95 -5.51 7.57
N ASN A 65 1.67 -6.09 8.74
CA ASN A 65 1.64 -5.38 10.01
C ASN A 65 2.20 -6.26 11.15
N ALA A 66 2.99 -5.68 12.05
CA ALA A 66 3.68 -6.40 13.12
C ALA A 66 3.09 -6.21 14.52
N SER A 67 2.31 -5.16 14.78
CA SER A 67 1.93 -4.75 16.14
C SER A 67 0.43 -4.79 16.41
N GLN A 68 -0.40 -4.78 15.37
CA GLN A 68 -1.84 -4.92 15.50
C GLN A 68 -2.21 -6.38 15.78
N PRO A 69 -3.23 -6.64 16.62
CA PRO A 69 -3.76 -7.99 16.82
C PRO A 69 -4.13 -8.65 15.50
N GLY A 70 -3.84 -9.95 15.36
CA GLY A 70 -4.11 -10.69 14.13
C GLY A 70 -3.41 -10.11 12.89
N ALA A 71 -2.21 -9.54 13.06
CA ALA A 71 -1.48 -8.84 12.01
C ALA A 71 -2.29 -7.73 11.32
N GLY A 72 -3.25 -7.12 12.03
CA GLY A 72 -4.05 -6.02 11.51
C GLY A 72 -5.07 -6.39 10.45
N ALA A 73 -5.35 -7.68 10.19
CA ALA A 73 -6.22 -8.12 9.10
C ALA A 73 -7.58 -7.38 9.04
N VAL A 74 -8.22 -7.16 10.19
CA VAL A 74 -9.50 -6.42 10.27
C VAL A 74 -9.32 -4.94 9.93
N SER A 75 -8.36 -4.24 10.56
CA SER A 75 -8.09 -2.82 10.30
C SER A 75 -7.67 -2.58 8.84
N SER A 76 -6.83 -3.46 8.30
CA SER A 76 -6.41 -3.46 6.90
C SER A 76 -7.58 -3.64 5.92
N ARG A 77 -8.56 -4.49 6.24
CA ARG A 77 -9.76 -4.65 5.42
C ARG A 77 -10.69 -3.44 5.55
N MET A 78 -10.84 -2.87 6.74
CA MET A 78 -11.62 -1.64 6.95
C MET A 78 -11.06 -0.47 6.12
N SER A 79 -9.74 -0.33 6.07
CA SER A 79 -9.07 0.70 5.28
C SER A 79 -9.44 0.68 3.79
N GLN A 80 -9.65 -0.51 3.21
CA GLN A 80 -10.07 -0.65 1.80
C GLN A 80 -11.49 -0.14 1.53
N PHE A 81 -12.31 0.04 2.56
CA PHE A 81 -13.64 0.64 2.44
C PHE A 81 -13.66 2.13 2.77
N LEU A 82 -12.58 2.65 3.37
CA LEU A 82 -12.42 4.07 3.72
C LEU A 82 -11.81 4.89 2.58
N GLY A 83 -10.96 4.27 1.76
CA GLY A 83 -10.41 4.84 0.52
C GLY A 83 -11.04 4.22 -0.72
#